data_AF-A0A2N5YTJ4-F1
#
_entry.id   AF-A0A2N5YTJ4-F1
#
_cell.length_a   1.000
_cell.length_b   1.000
_cell.length_c   1.000
_cell.angle_alpha   90.00
_cell.angle_beta   90.00
_cell.angle_gamma   90.00
#
_symmetry.space_group_name_H-M   'P 1'
#
loop_
_entity.id
_entity.type
_entity.pdbx_description
1 polymer ?
#
loop_
_entity_poly.entity_id
_entity_poly.type
_entity_poly.pdbx_seq_one_letter_code
_entity_poly.pdbx_strand_id
1 'polypeptide(L)'
;INQLDVDKSNLSYTKSEFHLMCSTLDASMSGGGTDEETIYATMRKLNTQDDWQFLQKTFGIRKKDGGFWNSDINGDLKKWLSDDLMDSEVDEVRRILSESNISY
;
A
#
# COMPACT_ATOMS: atom_id res chain seq x y z
N ILE A 1 -4.80 10.74 15.41
CA ILE A 1 -4.73 10.17 14.04
C ILE A 1 -4.67 11.36 13.11
N ASN A 2 -3.52 11.63 12.47
CA ASN A 2 -3.45 12.68 11.46
C ASN A 2 -4.41 12.28 10.35
N GLN A 3 -5.45 13.09 10.14
CA GLN A 3 -6.38 12.88 9.04
C GLN A 3 -5.55 12.99 7.76
N LEU A 4 -5.46 11.92 6.98
CA LEU A 4 -4.95 12.01 5.62
C LEU A 4 -5.91 12.96 4.92
N ASP A 5 -5.50 14.19 4.61
CA ASP A 5 -6.30 15.05 3.76
C ASP A 5 -6.27 14.47 2.34
N VAL A 6 -7.36 14.56 1.58
CA VAL A 6 -7.38 14.08 0.19
C VAL A 6 -8.18 15.05 -0.65
N ASP A 7 -7.51 15.71 -1.58
CA ASP A 7 -8.15 16.43 -2.66
C ASP A 7 -8.55 15.43 -3.76
N LYS A 8 -9.87 15.17 -3.85
CA LYS A 8 -10.42 14.25 -4.84
C LYS A 8 -10.28 14.73 -6.28
N SER A 9 -10.02 16.01 -6.51
CA SER A 9 -9.80 16.57 -7.84
C SER A 9 -8.41 16.24 -8.40
N ASN A 10 -7.48 15.83 -7.53
CA ASN A 10 -6.09 15.48 -7.86
C ASN A 10 -5.85 13.96 -7.90
N LEU A 11 -6.92 13.16 -7.94
CA LEU A 11 -6.82 11.71 -8.08
C LEU A 11 -6.61 11.33 -9.54
N SER A 12 -5.60 10.48 -9.79
CA SER A 12 -5.30 9.93 -11.10
C SER A 12 -6.27 8.82 -11.51
N TYR A 13 -6.97 8.22 -10.54
CA TYR A 13 -7.81 7.04 -10.74
C TYR A 13 -9.17 7.18 -10.08
N THR A 14 -10.12 6.37 -10.57
CA THR A 14 -11.43 6.23 -9.96
C THR A 14 -11.37 5.44 -8.66
N LYS A 15 -12.39 5.61 -7.82
CA LYS A 15 -12.54 4.83 -6.58
C LYS A 15 -12.48 3.31 -6.82
N SER A 16 -13.08 2.82 -7.91
CA SER A 16 -13.08 1.39 -8.23
C SER A 16 -11.68 0.87 -8.56
N GLU A 17 -10.86 1.66 -9.25
CA GLU A 17 -9.47 1.30 -9.54
C GLU A 17 -8.62 1.27 -8.28
N PHE A 18 -8.82 2.20 -7.33
CA PHE A 18 -8.16 2.11 -6.02
C PHE A 18 -8.59 0.86 -5.23
N HIS A 19 -9.85 0.45 -5.30
CA HIS A 19 -10.28 -0.82 -4.70
C HIS A 19 -9.58 -2.03 -5.35
N LEU A 20 -9.43 -2.02 -6.68
CA LEU A 20 -8.68 -3.06 -7.39
C LEU A 20 -7.21 -3.08 -6.95
N MET A 21 -6.55 -1.92 -6.85
CA MET A 21 -5.18 -1.81 -6.32
C MET A 21 -5.09 -2.37 -4.90
N CYS A 22 -6.05 -2.07 -4.03
CA CYS A 22 -6.06 -2.61 -2.67
C CYS A 22 -6.25 -4.12 -2.64
N SER A 23 -7.07 -4.69 -3.54
CA SER A 23 -7.22 -6.15 -3.66
C SER A 23 -5.94 -6.81 -4.19
N THR A 24 -5.26 -6.16 -5.14
CA THR A 24 -3.94 -6.60 -5.63
C THR A 24 -2.91 -6.60 -4.52
N LEU A 25 -2.84 -5.54 -3.71
CA LEU A 25 -1.92 -5.42 -2.57
C LEU A 25 -2.21 -6.46 -1.48
N ASP A 26 -3.49 -6.69 -1.18
CA ASP A 26 -3.90 -7.72 -0.23
C ASP A 26 -3.43 -9.11 -0.71
N ALA A 27 -3.66 -9.44 -1.98
CA ALA A 27 -3.23 -10.71 -2.55
C ALA A 27 -1.71 -10.87 -2.61
N SER A 28 -0.95 -9.79 -2.83
CA SER A 28 0.52 -9.83 -2.89
C SER A 28 1.20 -9.96 -1.52
N MET A 29 0.48 -9.65 -0.44
CA MET A 29 0.98 -9.72 0.94
C MET A 29 0.34 -10.85 1.76
N SER A 30 -0.76 -11.43 1.28
CA SER A 30 -1.44 -12.53 1.95
C SER A 30 -0.80 -13.87 1.60
N GLY A 31 -0.33 -14.61 2.60
CA GLY A 31 0.12 -16.00 2.45
C GLY A 31 1.53 -16.25 3.01
N GLY A 32 2.19 -17.29 2.50
CA GLY A 32 3.50 -17.75 2.99
C GLY A 32 4.70 -16.97 2.45
N GLY A 33 4.48 -15.90 1.69
CA GLY A 33 5.51 -15.05 1.10
C GLY A 33 4.91 -13.77 0.52
N THR A 34 5.79 -12.89 0.06
CA THR A 34 5.44 -11.57 -0.48
C THR A 34 5.71 -11.56 -1.98
N ASP A 35 4.82 -10.92 -2.76
CA ASP A 35 5.06 -10.62 -4.18
C ASP A 35 5.43 -9.13 -4.30
N GLU A 36 6.71 -8.86 -4.10
CA GLU A 36 7.26 -7.51 -4.04
C GLU A 36 7.11 -6.79 -5.38
N GLU A 37 7.27 -7.50 -6.50
CA GLU A 37 7.11 -6.92 -7.83
C GLU A 37 5.69 -6.41 -8.07
N THR A 38 4.67 -7.14 -7.62
CA THR A 38 3.27 -6.69 -7.68
C THR A 38 3.03 -5.46 -6.79
N ILE A 39 3.66 -5.40 -5.61
CA ILE A 39 3.61 -4.23 -4.73
C ILE A 39 4.25 -3.03 -5.43
N TYR A 40 5.47 -3.17 -5.94
CA TYR A 40 6.19 -2.10 -6.65
C TYR A 40 5.44 -1.63 -7.89
N ALA A 41 4.91 -2.56 -8.69
CA ALA A 41 4.09 -2.24 -9.86
C ALA A 41 2.81 -1.48 -9.48
N THR A 42 2.25 -1.73 -8.30
CA THR A 42 1.11 -0.97 -7.79
C THR A 42 1.52 0.44 -7.34
N MET A 43 2.64 0.58 -6.64
CA MET A 43 3.17 1.88 -6.20
C MET A 43 3.53 2.78 -7.39
N ARG A 44 4.12 2.22 -8.46
CA ARG A 44 4.45 2.94 -9.70
C ARG A 44 3.24 3.52 -10.44
N LYS A 45 2.02 3.09 -10.12
CA LYS A 45 0.80 3.68 -10.72
C LYS A 45 0.44 5.02 -10.09
N LEU A 46 0.83 5.26 -8.83
CA LEU A 46 0.43 6.47 -8.11
C LEU A 46 1.22 7.67 -8.66
N ASN A 47 0.51 8.74 -9.01
CA ASN A 47 1.13 9.94 -9.60
C ASN A 47 1.07 11.15 -8.67
N THR A 48 0.20 11.13 -7.66
CA THR A 48 0.01 12.26 -6.74
C THR A 48 0.03 11.82 -5.27
N GLN A 49 0.33 12.77 -4.39
CA GLN A 49 0.23 12.54 -2.94
C GLN A 49 -1.19 12.12 -2.53
N ASP A 50 -2.19 12.69 -3.20
CA ASP A 50 -3.60 12.36 -2.99
C ASP A 50 -3.94 10.92 -3.41
N ASP A 51 -3.31 10.38 -4.47
CA ASP A 51 -3.45 8.96 -4.83
C ASP A 51 -2.98 8.05 -3.70
N TRP A 52 -1.81 8.33 -3.12
CA TRP A 52 -1.26 7.56 -2.01
C TRP A 52 -2.11 7.65 -0.74
N GLN A 53 -2.58 8.85 -0.41
CA GLN A 53 -3.47 9.07 0.74
C GLN A 53 -4.82 8.38 0.52
N PHE A 54 -5.37 8.43 -0.69
CA PHE A 54 -6.64 7.80 -1.02
C PHE A 54 -6.52 6.27 -1.08
N LEU A 55 -5.41 5.73 -1.59
CA LEU A 55 -5.11 4.30 -1.54
C LEU A 55 -5.06 3.80 -0.09
N GLN A 56 -4.34 4.48 0.80
CA GLN A 56 -4.30 4.13 2.23
C GLN A 56 -5.69 4.17 2.87
N LYS A 57 -6.48 5.22 2.61
CA LYS A 57 -7.89 5.30 3.08
C LYS A 57 -8.75 4.16 2.53
N THR A 58 -8.56 3.80 1.27
CA THR A 58 -9.34 2.76 0.57
C THR A 58 -8.95 1.37 1.06
N PHE A 59 -7.67 1.16 1.36
CA PHE A 59 -7.17 -0.08 1.96
C PHE A 59 -7.77 -0.26 3.36
N GLY A 60 -7.78 0.82 4.15
CA GLY A 60 -8.35 0.84 5.50
C GLY A 60 -7.55 -0.02 6.48
N ILE A 61 -8.19 -0.45 7.56
CA ILE A 61 -7.63 -1.42 8.51
C ILE A 61 -8.04 -2.82 8.06
N ARG A 62 -7.07 -3.71 7.90
CA ARG A 62 -7.30 -5.10 7.49
C ARG A 62 -6.58 -6.06 8.43
N LYS A 63 -7.16 -7.26 8.55
CA LYS A 63 -6.55 -8.40 9.25
C LYS A 63 -5.82 -9.28 8.24
N LYS A 64 -4.55 -9.59 8.51
CA LYS A 64 -3.74 -10.58 7.78
C LYS A 64 -3.49 -11.77 8.70
N ASP A 65 -3.64 -12.97 8.17
CA ASP A 65 -3.24 -14.20 8.86
C ASP A 65 -1.70 -14.31 8.80
N GLY A 66 -1.04 -14.45 9.95
CA GLY A 66 0.42 -14.60 10.03
C GLY A 66 0.90 -16.00 9.63
N GLY A 67 -0.02 -16.93 9.39
CA GLY A 67 0.29 -18.33 9.12
C GLY A 67 0.85 -19.06 10.33
N PHE A 68 1.58 -20.15 10.09
CA PHE A 68 2.06 -21.03 11.16
C PHE A 68 3.20 -20.44 11.99
N TRP A 69 3.98 -19.52 11.39
CA TRP A 69 5.24 -19.03 11.97
C TRP A 69 5.16 -17.59 12.49
N ASN A 70 4.21 -16.78 12.00
CA ASN A 70 4.06 -15.38 12.40
C ASN A 70 2.70 -15.13 13.07
N SER A 71 2.60 -14.03 13.82
CA SER A 71 1.33 -13.61 14.42
C SER A 71 0.44 -12.92 13.39
N ASP A 72 -0.87 -13.09 13.53
CA ASP A 72 -1.85 -12.27 12.82
C ASP A 72 -1.56 -10.78 13.05
N ILE A 73 -1.68 -9.99 11.99
CA ILE A 73 -1.63 -8.53 12.09
C ILE A 73 -3.00 -7.94 11.84
N ASN A 74 -3.27 -6.82 12.50
CA ASN A 74 -4.40 -5.96 12.21
C ASN A 74 -3.88 -4.53 12.05
N GLY A 75 -3.94 -3.98 10.84
CA GLY A 75 -3.25 -2.73 10.54
C GLY A 75 -3.65 -2.11 9.22
N ASP A 76 -3.17 -0.89 9.00
CA ASP A 76 -3.29 -0.18 7.73
C ASP A 76 -2.27 -0.67 6.69
N LEU A 77 -2.32 -0.09 5.50
CA LEU A 77 -1.41 -0.43 4.41
C LEU A 77 0.07 -0.27 4.79
N LYS A 78 0.44 0.77 5.55
CA LYS A 78 1.84 0.95 5.97
C LYS A 78 2.27 -0.15 6.93
N LYS A 79 1.40 -0.54 7.87
CA LYS A 79 1.68 -1.65 8.79
C LYS A 79 1.83 -2.98 8.06
N TRP A 80 1.02 -3.24 7.03
CA TRP A 80 1.16 -4.43 6.18
C TRP A 80 2.47 -4.40 5.40
N LEU A 81 2.76 -3.31 4.68
CA LEU A 81 4.03 -3.16 3.94
C LEU A 81 5.26 -3.34 4.84
N SER A 82 5.25 -2.78 6.05
CA SER A 82 6.39 -2.92 6.99
C SER A 82 6.48 -4.30 7.65
N ASP A 83 5.46 -5.13 7.51
CA ASP A 83 5.43 -6.50 8.03
C ASP A 83 5.89 -7.52 6.98
N ASP A 84 5.53 -7.28 5.72
CA ASP A 84 5.83 -8.17 4.58
C ASP A 84 7.11 -7.83 3.83
N LEU A 85 7.56 -6.57 3.89
CA LEU A 85 8.78 -6.11 3.22
C LEU A 85 9.93 -5.97 4.22
N MET A 86 11.13 -6.31 3.77
CA MET A 86 12.37 -5.97 4.45
C MET A 86 12.66 -4.46 4.35
N ASP A 87 13.56 -3.96 5.19
CA ASP A 87 13.93 -2.53 5.20
C ASP A 87 14.37 -2.01 3.82
N SER A 88 15.15 -2.80 3.06
CA SER A 88 15.59 -2.44 1.71
C SER A 88 14.46 -2.35 0.69
N GLU A 89 13.39 -3.10 0.91
CA GLU A 89 12.22 -3.17 0.02
C GLU A 89 11.23 -2.06 0.35
N VAL A 90 11.12 -1.70 1.64
CA VAL A 90 10.45 -0.46 2.05
C VAL A 90 11.16 0.77 1.47
N ASP A 91 12.50 0.76 1.44
CA ASP A 91 13.28 1.82 0.78
C ASP A 91 13.02 1.89 -0.73
N GLU A 92 12.83 0.74 -1.38
CA GLU A 92 12.43 0.70 -2.80
C GLU A 92 11.02 1.28 -3.00
N VAL A 93 10.06 0.98 -2.13
CA VAL A 93 8.73 1.62 -2.16
C VAL A 93 8.85 3.14 -2.00
N ARG A 94 9.66 3.62 -1.04
CA ARG A 94 9.91 5.05 -0.84
C ARG A 94 10.53 5.68 -2.08
N ARG A 95 11.49 5.01 -2.70
CA ARG A 95 12.15 5.46 -3.93
C ARG A 95 11.13 5.60 -5.07
N ILE A 96 10.32 4.57 -5.32
CA ILE A 96 9.27 4.58 -6.35
C ILE A 96 8.29 5.74 -6.14
N LEU A 97 7.78 5.92 -4.91
CA LEU A 97 6.85 7.01 -4.61
C LEU A 97 7.52 8.38 -4.83
N SER A 98 8.80 8.52 -4.46
CA SER A 98 9.54 9.77 -4.61
C SER A 98 9.74 10.19 -6.08
N GLU A 99 9.75 9.25 -7.04
CA GLU A 99 9.82 9.55 -8.48
C GLU A 99 8.63 10.40 -8.96
N SER A 100 7.48 10.27 -8.29
CA SER A 100 6.26 11.07 -8.51
C SER A 100 6.05 12.17 -7.47
N ASN A 101 7.10 12.54 -6.70
CA ASN A 101 7.04 13.48 -5.58
C ASN A 101 6.04 13.08 -4.47
N ILE A 102 5.79 11.79 -4.30
CA ILE A 102 4.94 11.26 -3.24
C ILE A 102 5.81 10.95 -2.01
N SER A 103 5.40 11.46 -0.85
CA SER A 103 5.98 11.13 0.44
C SER A 103 5.29 9.90 1.04
N TYR A 104 6.10 8.90 1.42
CA TYR A 104 5.67 7.64 2.03
C TYR A 104 4.95 7.86 3.36
#